data_AF-A0A9N8PW43-F1
#
_entry.id   AF-A0A9N8PW43-F1
#
_cell.length_a   1.000
_cell.length_b   1.000
_cell.length_c   1.000
_cell.angle_alpha   90.00
_cell.angle_beta   90.00
_cell.angle_gamma   90.00
#
_symmetry.space_group_name_H-M   'P 1'
#
loop_
_entity.id
_entity.type
_entity.pdbx_description
1 polymer ?
#
loop_
_entity_poly.entity_id
_entity_poly.type
_entity_poly.pdbx_seq_one_letter_code
_entity_poly.pdbx_strand_id
1 'polypeptide(L)' 'MDGSPSRGETIPIRLFLGGFDLTPTFREVNKKYSTRYYLSLVLIDEDARRYFKQSEIVLYRQAPEGVEAAQRQAKEIQMS' A
#
# COMPACT_ATOMS: atom_id res chain seq x y z
N MET A 1 -18.42 1.51 -3.71
CA MET A 1 -19.41 2.15 -2.82
C MET A 1 -20.61 2.41 -3.68
N ASP A 2 -21.76 1.96 -3.25
CA ASP A 2 -22.99 2.17 -4.00
C ASP A 2 -23.60 3.49 -3.53
N GLY A 3 -23.94 4.37 -4.49
CA GLY A 3 -24.48 5.68 -4.22
C GLY A 3 -23.49 6.84 -4.40
N SER A 4 -24.05 8.03 -4.61
CA SER A 4 -23.30 9.27 -4.79
C SER A 4 -23.07 9.94 -3.43
N PRO A 5 -21.82 10.15 -3.00
CA PRO A 5 -21.55 10.79 -1.71
C PRO A 5 -21.87 12.29 -1.76
N SER A 6 -22.39 12.81 -0.67
CA SER A 6 -22.66 14.25 -0.52
C SER A 6 -21.41 15.01 -0.06
N ARG A 7 -21.36 16.32 -0.33
CA ARG A 7 -20.25 17.17 0.13
C ARG A 7 -20.16 17.13 1.66
N GLY A 8 -18.98 16.78 2.16
CA GLY A 8 -18.68 16.72 3.60
C GLY A 8 -18.85 15.35 4.24
N GLU A 9 -19.35 14.36 3.49
CA GLU A 9 -19.38 12.98 3.97
C GLU A 9 -17.97 12.40 4.08
N THR A 10 -17.77 11.55 5.09
CA THR A 10 -16.51 10.85 5.34
C THR A 10 -16.77 9.36 5.40
N ILE A 11 -16.08 8.60 4.55
CA ILE A 11 -16.23 7.14 4.45
C ILE A 11 -14.99 6.49 5.08
N PRO A 12 -15.13 5.75 6.19
CA PRO A 12 -13.99 5.05 6.79
C PRO A 12 -13.60 3.85 5.93
N ILE A 13 -12.29 3.65 5.73
CA ILE A 13 -11.73 2.53 4.97
C ILE A 13 -10.82 1.71 5.88
N ARG A 14 -11.00 0.39 5.89
CA ARG A 14 -10.09 -0.56 6.56
C ARG A 14 -9.80 -1.72 5.63
N LEU A 15 -8.52 -1.90 5.30
CA LEU A 15 -8.03 -3.00 4.47
C LEU A 15 -6.99 -3.78 5.26
N PHE A 16 -7.32 -5.02 5.62
CA PHE A 16 -6.38 -5.91 6.32
C PHE A 16 -5.50 -6.64 5.30
N LEU A 17 -4.19 -6.49 5.42
CA LEU A 17 -3.24 -7.07 4.46
C LEU A 17 -3.03 -8.58 4.63
N GLY A 18 -3.35 -9.15 5.81
CA GLY A 18 -3.08 -10.56 6.11
C GLY A 18 -3.88 -11.59 5.31
N GLY A 19 -4.95 -11.17 4.62
CA GLY A 19 -5.73 -12.04 3.73
C GLY A 19 -5.18 -12.14 2.31
N PHE A 20 -4.09 -11.42 2.01
CA PHE A 20 -3.48 -11.37 0.68
C PHE A 20 -2.08 -11.98 0.71
N ASP A 21 -1.74 -12.76 -0.31
CA ASP A 21 -0.38 -13.29 -0.48
C ASP A 21 0.52 -12.20 -1.09
N LEU A 22 0.99 -11.29 -0.23
CA LEU A 22 1.80 -10.14 -0.62
C LEU A 22 3.29 -10.40 -0.38
N THR A 23 4.12 -9.84 -1.25
CA THR A 23 5.57 -9.77 -1.06
C THR A 23 5.96 -8.37 -0.57
N PRO A 24 7.18 -8.19 -0.02
CA PRO A 24 7.71 -6.85 0.24
C PRO A 24 7.87 -6.03 -1.04
N THR A 25 7.92 -4.71 -0.91
CA THR A 25 8.34 -3.82 -1.99
C THR A 25 9.82 -4.06 -2.29
N PHE A 26 10.13 -4.33 -3.55
CA PHE A 26 11.49 -4.53 -4.05
C PHE A 26 11.84 -3.40 -5.01
N ARG A 27 12.90 -2.65 -4.71
CA ARG A 27 13.39 -1.55 -5.57
C ARG A 27 14.69 -1.98 -6.24
N GLU A 28 14.67 -2.04 -7.57
CA GLU A 28 15.84 -2.23 -8.44
C GLU A 28 16.74 -3.42 -8.04
N VAL A 29 16.14 -4.60 -7.79
CA VAL A 29 16.86 -5.79 -7.36
C VAL A 29 17.88 -6.20 -8.42
N ASN A 30 19.16 -6.01 -8.09
CA ASN A 30 20.29 -6.22 -8.99
C ASN A 30 20.10 -5.54 -10.37
N LYS A 31 19.40 -4.40 -10.42
CA LYS A 31 19.03 -3.70 -11.67
C LYS A 31 18.25 -4.57 -12.69
N LYS A 32 17.61 -5.65 -12.24
CA LYS A 32 16.86 -6.57 -13.10
C LYS A 32 15.35 -6.35 -13.03
N TYR A 33 14.82 -6.09 -11.83
CA TYR A 33 13.38 -5.88 -11.66
C TYR A 33 13.07 -5.05 -10.41
N SER A 34 11.82 -4.59 -10.35
CA SER A 34 11.21 -3.96 -9.17
C SER A 34 9.81 -4.54 -8.96
N THR A 35 9.38 -4.59 -7.71
CA THR A 35 8.01 -4.96 -7.31
C THR A 35 7.49 -3.84 -6.42
N ARG A 36 6.49 -3.10 -6.90
CA ARG A 36 5.92 -1.91 -6.24
C ARG A 36 4.43 -2.11 -6.04
N TYR A 37 3.91 -1.60 -4.93
CA TYR A 37 2.52 -1.71 -4.55
C TYR A 37 1.88 -0.33 -4.56
N TYR A 38 0.64 -0.24 -5.02
CA TYR A 38 -0.10 1.00 -5.13
C TYR A 38 -1.50 0.83 -4.56
N LEU A 39 -1.96 1.80 -3.79
CA LEU A 39 -3.38 2.00 -3.54
C LEU A 39 -3.95 2.77 -4.72
N SER A 40 -4.89 2.14 -5.44
CA SER A 40 -5.56 2.74 -6.60
C SER A 40 -6.99 3.08 -6.22
N LEU A 41 -7.27 4.37 -6.06
CA LEU A 41 -8.62 4.89 -5.92
C LEU A 41 -9.22 5.05 -7.33
N VAL A 42 -10.38 4.43 -7.54
CA VAL A 42 -11.14 4.50 -8.79
C VAL A 42 -12.52 5.05 -8.46
N LEU A 43 -12.90 6.13 -9.14
CA LEU A 43 -14.24 6.71 -9.09
C LEU A 43 -14.88 6.53 -10.46
N ILE A 44 -16.14 6.11 -10.47
CA ILE A 44 -16.94 5.95 -11.69
C ILE A 44 -18.17 6.81 -11.50
N ASP A 45 -18.48 7.66 -12.48
CA ASP A 45 -19.69 8.48 -12.46
C ASP A 45 -20.83 7.84 -13.25
N GLU A 46 -21.96 8.54 -13.32
CA GLU A 46 -23.19 8.09 -13.99
C GLU A 46 -23.01 7.93 -15.51
N ASP A 47 -22.11 8.69 -16.12
CA ASP A 47 -21.77 8.62 -17.55
C ASP A 47 -20.69 7.55 -17.86
N ALA A 48 -20.41 6.67 -16.89
CA ALA A 48 -19.36 5.64 -16.93
C ALA A 48 -17.92 6.20 -17.14
N ARG A 49 -17.68 7.48 -16.86
CA ARG A 49 -16.34 8.07 -16.87
C ARG A 49 -15.58 7.61 -15.64
N ARG A 50 -14.29 7.32 -15.82
CA ARG A 50 -13.42 6.79 -14.77
C ARG A 50 -12.38 7.81 -14.37
N TYR A 51 -12.29 8.10 -13.08
CA TYR A 51 -11.29 8.97 -12.47
C TYR A 51 -10.38 8.12 -11.59
N PHE A 52 -9.06 8.36 -11.70
CA PHE A 52 -8.05 7.53 -11.06
C PHE A 52 -7.13 8.38 -10.20
N LYS A 53 -6.81 7.88 -9.00
CA LYS A 53 -5.70 8.39 -8.20
C LYS A 53 -4.93 7.22 -7.62
N GLN A 54 -3.62 7.20 -7.87
CA GLN A 54 -2.72 6.19 -7.34
C GLN A 54 -1.77 6.81 -6.32
N SER A 55 -1.50 6.05 -5.26
CA SER A 55 -0.48 6.37 -4.26
C SER A 55 0.36 5.12 -4.04
N GLU A 56 1.68 5.24 -4.19
CA GLU A 56 2.59 4.14 -3.90
C GLU A 56 2.61 3.87 -2.40
N ILE A 57 2.61 2.59 -2.03
CA ILE A 57 2.83 2.12 -0.67
C ILE A 57 4.06 1.22 -0.62
N VAL A 58 4.79 1.31 0.49
CA VAL A 58 5.95 0.45 0.75
C VAL A 58 5.52 -0.66 1.69
N LEU A 59 5.55 -1.90 1.19
CA LEU A 59 5.33 -3.09 2.00
C LEU A 59 6.68 -3.63 2.47
N TYR A 60 6.76 -4.02 3.74
CA TYR A 60 7.96 -4.64 4.31
C TYR A 60 7.56 -5.83 5.17
N ARG A 61 8.46 -6.82 5.25
CA ARG A 61 8.27 -7.97 6.13
C ARG A 61 8.69 -7.56 7.54
N GLN A 62 7.73 -7.46 8.43
CA GLN A 62 8.02 -7.29 9.85
C GLN A 62 8.78 -8.51 10.37
N ALA A 63 9.83 -8.27 11.14
CA ALA A 63 10.58 -9.35 11.75
C ALA A 63 9.80 -9.97 12.92
N PRO A 64 9.93 -11.29 13.13
CA PRO A 64 9.33 -11.92 14.30
C PRO A 64 9.92 -11.34 15.59
N GLU A 65 9.07 -11.22 16.61
CA GLU A 65 9.48 -10.75 17.93
C GLU A 65 10.55 -11.67 18.53
N GLY A 66 11.57 -11.09 19.18
CA GLY A 66 12.67 -11.84 19.80
C GLY A 66 13.90 -12.08 18.91
N VAL A 67 13.92 -11.59 17.66
CA VAL A 67 15.12 -11.65 16.80
C VAL A 67 15.84 -10.30 16.79
N GLU A 68 16.80 -10.12 17.70
CA GLU A 68 17.56 -8.87 17.91
C GLU A 68 18.25 -8.33 16.65
N ALA A 69 18.62 -9.20 15.70
CA ALA A 69 19.29 -8.81 14.46
C ALA A 69 18.40 -7.94 13.54
N ALA A 70 17.07 -8.14 13.59
CA ALA A 70 16.16 -7.45 12.69
C ALA A 70 15.73 -6.06 13.18
N GLN A 71 15.87 -5.79 14.48
CA GLN A 71 15.62 -4.48 15.08
C GLN A 71 16.65 -3.42 14.63
N ARG A 72 17.85 -3.86 14.21
CA ARG A 72 18.90 -2.96 13.69
C ARG A 72 18.59 -2.47 12.27
N GLN A 73 18.17 -3.37 11.37
CA GLN A 73 17.80 -3.03 9.99
C GLN A 73 16.58 -2.11 9.90
N ALA A 74 15.55 -2.33 10.73
CA ALA A 74 14.36 -1.47 10.73
C ALA A 74 14.68 -0.02 11.10
N LYS A 75 15.64 0.21 12.02
CA LYS A 75 16.12 1.55 12.38
C LYS A 75 16.89 2.24 11.27
N GLU A 76 17.69 1.52 10.51
CA GLU A 76 18.47 2.09 9.40
C GLU A 76 17.57 2.53 8.24
N ILE A 77 16.54 1.74 7.91
CA ILE A 77 15.58 2.07 6.84
C ILE A 77 14.71 3.27 7.21
N GLN A 78 14.45 3.51 8.50
CA GLN A 78 13.64 4.64 8.97
C GLN A 78 14.41 5.97 9.03
N MET A 79 15.74 5.95 8.90
CA MET A 79 16.62 7.12 8.92
C MET A 79 17.12 7.56 7.52
N SER A 80 16.75 6.83 6.47
CA SER A 80 17.08 7.12 5.06
C SER A 80 15.85 7.50 4.26
#